data_AF-B4IJR9-F1
#
_entry.id   AF-B4IJR9-F1
#
_cell.length_a   1.000
_cell.length_b   1.000
_cell.length_c   1.000
_cell.angle_alpha   90.00
_cell.angle_beta   90.00
_cell.angle_gamma   90.00
#
_symmetry.space_group_name_H-M   'P 1'
#
loop_
_entity.id
_entity.type
_entity.pdbx_description
1 polymer ?
#
loop_
_entity_poly.entity_id
_entity_poly.type
_entity_poly.pdbx_seq_one_letter_code
_entity_poly.pdbx_strand_id
1 'polypeptide(L)'
;MDIFESFCRTCGNECLESLSIYDESALVLDKMVPIADMLASCLPVSLPPLDPEDDYPKQICRICVKKLSMAYEFSHQWLCAHGEFNVALKFEQRRRRSQASKSQSHTQTQTHPVEPRNEPTVLAEAVSTKRATAPPTTAANSSSDSIPAFKCGICSECFYTEKACKFHLKFSHKDL
;
A
#
# COMPACT_ATOMS: atom_id res chain seq x y z
N MET A 1 17.16 15.65 -40.62
CA MET A 1 15.93 14.89 -40.34
C MET A 1 16.31 13.95 -39.22
N ASP A 2 15.76 14.18 -38.04
CA ASP A 2 16.11 13.38 -36.88
C ASP A 2 15.56 11.96 -37.11
N ILE A 3 16.42 10.94 -37.06
CA ILE A 3 16.05 9.57 -37.46
C ILE A 3 14.94 8.97 -36.60
N PHE A 4 14.65 9.60 -35.45
CA PHE A 4 13.66 9.17 -34.47
C PHE A 4 12.37 10.00 -34.46
N GLU A 5 12.25 11.04 -35.30
CA GLU A 5 11.05 11.88 -35.37
C GLU A 5 9.79 11.09 -35.75
N SER A 6 9.93 9.94 -36.43
CA SER A 6 8.80 9.08 -36.78
C SER A 6 8.59 7.88 -35.84
N PHE A 7 9.44 7.67 -34.83
CA PHE A 7 9.39 6.47 -34.00
C PHE A 7 8.70 6.69 -32.66
N CYS A 8 7.85 5.74 -32.26
CA CYS A 8 7.24 5.76 -30.94
C CYS A 8 8.25 5.32 -29.87
N ARG A 9 8.50 6.19 -28.87
CA ARG A 9 9.38 5.93 -27.73
C ARG A 9 9.04 4.66 -26.95
N THR A 10 7.76 4.29 -26.91
CA THR A 10 7.26 3.16 -26.11
C THR A 10 7.31 1.83 -26.85
N CYS A 11 6.93 1.78 -28.13
CA CYS A 11 6.84 0.52 -28.87
C CYS A 11 7.91 0.35 -29.95
N GLY A 12 8.71 1.38 -30.24
CA GLY A 12 9.78 1.35 -31.23
C GLY A 12 9.31 1.26 -32.68
N ASN A 13 8.00 1.35 -32.94
CA ASN A 13 7.45 1.32 -34.29
C ASN A 13 7.42 2.72 -34.90
N GLU A 14 7.64 2.80 -36.21
CA GLU A 14 7.41 4.00 -37.00
C GLU A 14 5.90 4.33 -37.06
N CYS A 15 5.57 5.60 -36.90
CA CYS A 15 4.21 6.12 -36.76
C CYS A 15 4.05 7.40 -37.58
N LEU A 16 3.05 7.43 -38.46
CA LEU A 16 2.72 8.61 -39.26
C LEU A 16 1.97 9.68 -38.45
N GLU A 17 1.25 9.26 -37.41
CA GLU A 17 0.51 10.12 -36.50
C GLU A 17 0.97 9.87 -35.06
N SER A 18 2.12 10.46 -34.72
CA SER A 18 2.62 10.48 -33.35
C SER A 18 2.26 11.78 -32.64
N LEU A 19 2.39 11.74 -31.32
CA LEU A 19 2.18 12.86 -30.42
C LEU A 19 3.50 13.21 -29.71
N SER A 20 3.78 14.50 -29.51
CA SER A 20 4.95 14.96 -28.74
C SER A 20 4.78 14.61 -27.27
N ILE A 21 5.75 13.89 -26.69
CA ILE A 21 5.72 13.52 -25.27
C ILE A 21 5.74 14.75 -24.36
N TYR A 22 6.42 15.82 -24.79
CA TYR A 22 6.70 16.99 -23.95
C TYR A 22 5.75 18.16 -24.20
N ASP A 23 5.10 18.22 -25.37
CA ASP A 23 4.24 19.34 -25.74
C ASP A 23 2.74 19.01 -25.69
N GLU A 24 2.37 17.73 -25.72
CA GLU A 24 0.97 17.32 -25.81
C GLU A 24 0.41 16.72 -24.52
N SER A 25 -0.91 16.77 -24.43
CA SER A 25 -1.69 16.28 -23.30
C SER A 25 -2.79 15.35 -23.79
N ALA A 26 -3.16 14.38 -22.96
CA ALA A 26 -4.27 13.46 -23.21
C ALA A 26 -5.42 13.71 -22.22
N LEU A 27 -6.66 13.52 -22.68
CA LEU A 27 -7.84 13.56 -21.81
C LEU A 27 -7.91 12.26 -21.00
N VAL A 28 -7.79 12.36 -19.67
CA VAL A 28 -7.78 11.23 -18.73
C VAL A 28 -8.44 11.66 -17.42
N LEU A 29 -9.34 10.86 -16.84
CA LEU A 29 -10.13 11.25 -15.65
C LEU A 29 -10.80 12.62 -15.78
N ASP A 30 -11.40 12.91 -16.94
CA ASP A 30 -12.08 14.18 -17.27
C ASP A 30 -11.18 15.44 -17.20
N LYS A 31 -9.86 15.28 -17.24
CA LYS A 31 -8.88 16.38 -17.27
C LYS A 31 -7.83 16.16 -18.36
N MET A 32 -7.29 17.25 -18.89
CA MET A 32 -6.11 17.17 -19.75
C MET A 32 -4.87 16.98 -18.88
N VAL A 33 -4.12 15.90 -19.12
CA VAL A 33 -2.89 15.57 -18.40
C VAL A 33 -1.73 15.52 -19.40
N PRO A 34 -0.59 16.17 -19.11
CA PRO A 34 0.60 16.07 -19.95
C PRO A 34 1.05 14.62 -20.13
N ILE A 35 1.43 14.25 -21.35
CA ILE A 35 1.88 12.88 -21.67
C ILE A 35 3.14 12.52 -20.86
N ALA A 36 4.08 13.46 -20.72
CA ALA A 36 5.27 13.30 -19.89
C ALA A 36 4.93 12.94 -18.43
N ASP A 37 3.95 13.61 -17.83
CA ASP A 37 3.53 13.35 -16.44
C ASP A 37 2.90 11.97 -16.30
N MET A 38 2.08 11.56 -17.29
CA MET A 38 1.48 10.23 -17.31
C MET A 38 2.55 9.14 -17.37
N LEU A 39 3.56 9.29 -18.23
CA LEU A 39 4.69 8.37 -18.32
C LEU A 39 5.49 8.35 -17.00
N ALA A 40 5.85 9.51 -16.45
CA ALA A 40 6.60 9.60 -15.21
C ALA A 40 5.87 8.91 -14.04
N SER A 41 4.54 8.98 -14.00
CA SER A 41 3.73 8.32 -12.97
C SER A 41 3.58 6.81 -13.17
N CYS A 42 3.69 6.31 -14.39
CA CYS A 42 3.41 4.91 -14.72
C CYS A 42 4.68 4.07 -14.90
N LEU A 43 5.83 4.69 -15.16
CA LEU A 43 7.07 3.98 -15.37
C LEU A 43 7.66 3.48 -14.04
N PRO A 44 8.26 2.28 -14.01
CA PRO A 44 8.94 1.76 -12.83
C PRO A 44 10.09 2.68 -12.39
N VAL A 45 10.29 2.79 -11.08
CA VAL A 45 11.40 3.56 -10.47
C VAL A 45 12.79 3.04 -10.87
N SER A 46 12.87 1.81 -11.39
CA SER A 46 14.11 1.23 -11.90
C SER A 46 14.57 1.83 -13.24
N LEU A 47 13.71 2.56 -13.94
CA LEU A 47 14.05 3.24 -15.20
C LEU A 47 14.53 4.67 -14.92
N PRO A 48 15.45 5.20 -15.73
CA PRO A 48 15.82 6.60 -15.64
C PRO A 48 14.60 7.51 -15.89
N PRO A 49 14.52 8.68 -15.25
CA PRO A 49 13.50 9.68 -15.55
C PRO A 49 13.53 10.09 -17.02
N LEU A 50 12.40 10.55 -17.54
CA LEU A 50 12.34 11.13 -18.88
C LEU A 50 13.19 12.40 -18.95
N ASP A 51 14.09 12.44 -19.92
CA ASP A 51 14.96 13.58 -20.18
C ASP A 51 14.68 14.16 -21.58
N PRO A 52 14.19 15.41 -21.69
CA PRO A 52 13.97 16.06 -22.98
C PRO A 52 15.22 16.12 -23.85
N GLU A 53 16.41 16.10 -23.25
CA GLU A 53 17.70 16.22 -23.95
C GLU A 53 18.31 14.86 -24.32
N ASP A 54 17.66 13.73 -24.01
CA ASP A 54 18.17 12.41 -24.37
C ASP A 54 18.14 12.14 -25.90
N ASP A 55 18.94 11.21 -26.40
CA ASP A 55 18.99 10.91 -27.85
C ASP A 55 17.84 10.00 -28.34
N TYR A 56 16.82 9.81 -27.52
CA TYR A 56 15.76 8.87 -27.81
C TYR A 56 14.52 9.53 -28.42
N PRO A 57 13.60 8.75 -29.03
CA PRO A 57 12.41 9.33 -29.65
C PRO A 57 11.59 10.21 -28.70
N LYS A 58 11.23 11.41 -29.14
CA LYS A 58 10.40 12.37 -28.39
C LYS A 58 8.91 12.23 -28.66
N GLN A 59 8.55 11.18 -29.40
CA GLN A 59 7.22 10.96 -29.96
C GLN A 59 6.60 9.69 -29.36
N ILE A 60 5.28 9.68 -29.22
CA ILE A 60 4.52 8.52 -28.77
C ILE A 60 3.30 8.31 -29.69
N CYS A 61 3.03 7.06 -30.07
CA CYS A 61 1.89 6.79 -30.93
C CYS A 61 0.57 6.81 -30.15
N ARG A 62 -0.54 7.13 -30.84
CA ARG A 62 -1.89 7.17 -30.24
C ARG A 62 -2.30 5.87 -29.55
N ILE A 63 -1.85 4.73 -30.07
CA ILE A 63 -2.10 3.41 -29.46
C ILE A 63 -1.41 3.30 -28.09
N CYS A 64 -0.15 3.74 -28.00
CA CYS A 64 0.60 3.76 -26.75
C CYS A 64 0.03 4.79 -25.77
N VAL A 65 -0.42 5.95 -26.23
CA VAL A 65 -1.14 6.92 -25.38
C VAL A 65 -2.41 6.32 -24.81
N LYS A 66 -3.24 5.63 -25.61
CA LYS A 66 -4.45 4.98 -25.09
C LYS A 66 -4.15 3.93 -24.01
N LYS A 67 -3.10 3.12 -24.19
CA LYS A 67 -2.65 2.16 -23.18
C LYS A 67 -2.12 2.85 -21.92
N LEU A 68 -1.38 3.95 -22.10
CA LEU A 68 -0.86 4.76 -21.02
C LEU A 68 -1.99 5.41 -20.20
N SER A 69 -3.02 5.95 -20.85
CA SER A 69 -4.22 6.48 -20.18
C SER A 69 -4.85 5.43 -19.29
N MET A 70 -5.06 4.22 -19.80
CA MET A 70 -5.62 3.11 -19.00
C MET A 70 -4.74 2.77 -17.78
N ALA A 71 -3.42 2.72 -17.95
CA ALA A 71 -2.49 2.45 -16.86
C ALA A 71 -2.48 3.56 -15.80
N TYR A 72 -2.50 4.82 -16.25
CA TYR A 72 -2.55 5.99 -15.38
C TYR A 72 -3.84 6.04 -14.56
N GLU A 73 -5.00 5.84 -15.18
CA GLU A 73 -6.29 5.80 -14.49
C GLU A 73 -6.32 4.71 -13.42
N PHE A 74 -5.90 3.50 -13.77
CA PHE A 74 -5.82 2.39 -12.84
C PHE A 74 -4.91 2.71 -11.65
N SER A 75 -3.70 3.21 -11.91
CA SER A 75 -2.73 3.56 -10.87
C SER A 75 -3.29 4.63 -9.91
N HIS A 76 -3.90 5.69 -10.46
CA HIS A 76 -4.50 6.75 -9.66
C HIS A 76 -5.65 6.25 -8.79
N GLN A 77 -6.59 5.50 -9.37
CA GLN A 77 -7.73 4.94 -8.64
C GLN A 77 -7.27 3.98 -7.54
N TRP A 78 -6.27 3.14 -7.82
CA TRP A 78 -5.69 2.23 -6.85
C TRP A 78 -5.07 2.97 -5.66
N LEU A 79 -4.25 4.00 -5.92
CA LEU A 79 -3.61 4.79 -4.87
C LEU A 79 -4.64 5.54 -4.01
N CYS A 80 -5.66 6.14 -4.64
CA CYS A 80 -6.76 6.80 -3.93
C CYS A 80 -7.50 5.82 -3.01
N ALA A 81 -7.95 4.69 -3.55
CA ALA A 81 -8.66 3.66 -2.77
C ALA A 81 -7.80 3.11 -1.63
N HIS A 82 -6.51 2.88 -1.86
CA HIS A 82 -5.58 2.43 -0.84
C HIS A 82 -5.45 3.44 0.32
N GLY A 83 -5.39 4.73 0.00
CA GLY A 83 -5.40 5.81 0.99
C GLY A 83 -6.68 5.82 1.83
N GLU A 84 -7.84 5.72 1.18
CA GLU A 84 -9.15 5.67 1.83
C GLU A 84 -9.29 4.47 2.76
N PHE A 85 -8.89 3.28 2.30
CA PHE A 85 -8.92 2.07 3.13
C PHE A 85 -8.01 2.20 4.35
N ASN A 86 -6.82 2.77 4.21
CA ASN A 86 -5.92 2.99 5.35
C ASN A 86 -6.53 3.91 6.41
N VAL A 87 -7.24 4.96 6.00
CA VAL A 87 -7.96 5.85 6.92
C VAL A 87 -9.11 5.10 7.60
N ALA A 88 -9.94 4.40 6.82
CA ALA A 88 -11.05 3.61 7.33
C ALA A 88 -10.60 2.55 8.36
N LEU A 89 -9.50 1.83 8.08
CA LEU A 89 -8.92 0.84 8.97
C LEU A 89 -8.46 1.47 10.29
N LYS A 90 -7.82 2.65 10.26
CA LYS A 90 -7.42 3.38 11.48
C LYS A 90 -8.63 3.76 12.33
N PHE A 91 -9.72 4.22 11.71
CA PHE A 91 -10.97 4.51 12.41
C PHE A 91 -11.58 3.25 13.03
N GLU A 92 -11.60 2.14 12.30
CA GLU A 92 -12.13 0.88 12.83
C GLU A 92 -11.31 0.37 14.02
N GLN A 93 -9.97 0.40 13.93
CA GLN A 93 -9.08 0.03 15.03
C GLN A 93 -9.28 0.89 16.27
N ARG A 94 -9.46 2.22 16.10
CA ARG A 94 -9.80 3.12 17.22
C ARG A 94 -11.15 2.77 17.83
N ARG A 95 -12.19 2.57 17.01
CA ARG A 95 -13.53 2.16 17.48
C ARG A 95 -13.47 0.87 18.30
N ARG A 96 -12.75 -0.15 17.83
CA ARG A 96 -12.56 -1.43 18.55
C ARG A 96 -11.87 -1.23 19.90
N ARG A 97 -10.82 -0.41 19.97
CA ARG A 97 -10.14 -0.07 21.24
C ARG A 97 -11.07 0.65 22.21
N SER A 98 -11.84 1.64 21.76
CA SER A 98 -12.79 2.35 22.60
C SER A 98 -13.91 1.46 23.15
N GLN A 99 -14.39 0.50 22.36
CA GLN A 99 -15.36 -0.48 22.82
C GLN A 99 -14.77 -1.41 23.89
N ALA A 100 -13.55 -1.92 23.67
CA ALA A 100 -12.86 -2.75 24.67
C ALA A 100 -12.64 -2.03 26.01
N SER A 101 -12.25 -0.74 25.98
CA SER A 101 -12.09 0.06 27.20
C SER A 101 -13.41 0.29 27.94
N LYS A 102 -14.53 0.51 27.22
CA LYS A 102 -15.85 0.68 27.84
C LYS A 102 -16.37 -0.61 28.48
N SER A 103 -16.06 -1.77 27.90
CA SER A 103 -16.44 -3.07 28.45
C SER A 103 -15.70 -3.40 29.76
N GLN A 104 -14.47 -2.93 29.95
CA GLN A 104 -13.73 -3.13 31.20
C GLN A 104 -14.19 -2.21 32.34
N SER A 105 -14.58 -0.96 32.04
CA SER A 105 -15.01 0.01 33.04
C SER A 105 -16.35 -0.31 33.72
N HIS A 106 -17.18 -1.19 33.15
CA HIS A 106 -18.47 -1.54 33.73
C HIS A 106 -18.43 -2.67 34.78
N THR A 107 -17.26 -3.23 35.05
CA THR A 107 -17.08 -4.34 36.02
C THR A 107 -16.61 -3.90 37.41
N GLN A 108 -16.41 -2.60 37.65
CA GLN A 108 -16.01 -2.06 38.97
C GLN A 108 -16.99 -0.98 39.46
N THR A 109 -18.26 -1.33 39.68
CA THR A 109 -19.13 -0.51 40.55
C THR A 109 -20.18 -1.37 41.24
N GLN A 110 -19.74 -2.12 42.24
CA GLN A 110 -20.47 -2.64 43.40
C GLN A 110 -19.33 -3.22 44.26
N THR A 111 -18.90 -2.65 45.39
CA THR A 111 -19.65 -2.41 46.63
C THR A 111 -18.75 -1.58 47.56
N HIS A 112 -19.27 -0.52 48.18
CA HIS A 112 -18.75 0.03 49.45
C HIS A 112 -19.69 -0.52 50.56
N PRO A 113 -19.28 -0.69 51.85
CA PRO A 113 -18.89 0.49 52.65
C PRO A 113 -18.00 0.30 53.93
N VAL A 114 -17.51 1.45 54.43
CA VAL A 114 -17.06 1.81 55.80
C VAL A 114 -15.62 1.42 56.28
N GLU A 115 -14.88 2.47 56.66
CA GLU A 115 -13.58 2.61 57.37
C GLU A 115 -13.65 2.17 58.88
N PRO A 116 -12.62 2.29 59.79
CA PRO A 116 -11.30 2.93 59.69
C PRO A 116 -10.10 2.20 60.37
N ARG A 117 -8.89 2.80 60.20
CA ARG A 117 -7.88 3.06 61.26
C ARG A 117 -6.68 2.09 61.47
N ASN A 118 -5.48 2.55 61.07
CA ASN A 118 -4.27 2.86 61.89
C ASN A 118 -2.96 2.70 61.08
N GLU A 119 -2.29 3.83 60.81
CA GLU A 119 -0.82 3.95 60.61
C GLU A 119 -0.09 3.81 61.99
N PRO A 120 1.28 3.77 62.15
CA PRO A 120 2.30 4.42 61.29
C PRO A 120 3.75 3.86 61.23
N THR A 121 4.57 4.48 60.35
CA THR A 121 6.07 4.62 60.38
C THR A 121 6.87 3.35 60.00
N VAL A 122 7.93 3.36 59.16
CA VAL A 122 9.23 4.07 59.27
C VAL A 122 9.96 4.12 57.91
N LEU A 123 10.65 5.24 57.68
CA LEU A 123 11.65 5.54 56.63
C LEU A 123 12.69 4.44 56.36
N ALA A 124 13.20 4.37 55.12
CA ALA A 124 14.61 4.69 54.82
C ALA A 124 14.95 4.54 53.32
N GLU A 125 15.54 5.59 52.76
CA GLU A 125 16.20 5.70 51.46
C GLU A 125 17.53 4.93 51.38
N ALA A 126 17.94 4.58 50.15
CA ALA A 126 19.29 4.75 49.55
C ALA A 126 19.38 3.92 48.26
N VAL A 127 19.27 4.50 47.05
CA VAL A 127 20.31 5.16 46.22
C VAL A 127 21.52 4.26 45.89
N SER A 128 21.75 4.05 44.58
CA SER A 128 23.05 4.21 43.85
C SER A 128 23.36 3.03 42.90
N THR A 129 23.18 3.10 41.57
CA THR A 129 23.95 3.73 40.45
C THR A 129 24.81 2.72 39.63
N LYS A 130 24.72 2.87 38.29
CA LYS A 130 25.69 2.53 37.20
C LYS A 130 25.63 1.11 36.60
N ARG A 131 25.87 0.85 35.30
CA ARG A 131 25.89 1.58 34.00
C ARG A 131 26.30 0.53 32.92
N ALA A 132 25.83 0.71 31.68
CA ALA A 132 26.34 0.16 30.40
C ALA A 132 26.23 -1.38 30.23
N THR A 133 25.94 -1.95 29.05
CA THR A 133 26.56 -1.71 27.74
C THR A 133 25.72 -2.43 26.65
N ALA A 134 25.66 -1.89 25.43
CA ALA A 134 25.22 -2.56 24.20
C ALA A 134 26.42 -2.56 23.21
N PRO A 135 26.39 -3.13 21.98
CA PRO A 135 25.65 -4.24 21.34
C PRO A 135 26.65 -5.29 20.73
N PRO A 136 26.32 -6.27 19.85
CA PRO A 136 26.07 -5.99 18.42
C PRO A 136 25.08 -6.91 17.67
N THR A 137 24.58 -6.34 16.57
CA THR A 137 24.07 -6.85 15.28
C THR A 137 24.26 -8.34 14.95
N THR A 138 23.19 -8.98 14.46
CA THR A 138 23.26 -9.95 13.34
C THR A 138 21.94 -9.95 12.56
N ALA A 139 22.06 -9.79 11.26
CA ALA A 139 21.00 -9.97 10.28
C ALA A 139 20.65 -11.46 10.14
N ALA A 140 19.37 -11.78 10.06
CA ALA A 140 18.90 -13.09 9.63
C ALA A 140 17.80 -12.90 8.59
N ASN A 141 18.16 -13.17 7.34
CA ASN A 141 17.25 -13.42 6.23
C ASN A 141 16.24 -14.49 6.65
N SER A 142 14.95 -14.20 6.49
CA SER A 142 13.90 -15.22 6.50
C SER A 142 13.00 -15.03 5.29
N SER A 143 13.50 -15.46 4.14
CA SER A 143 12.67 -15.86 3.00
C SER A 143 11.81 -17.05 3.44
N SER A 144 10.56 -16.80 3.79
CA SER A 144 9.58 -17.86 3.93
C SER A 144 8.83 -17.98 2.60
N ASP A 145 9.37 -18.80 1.69
CA ASP A 145 8.58 -19.43 0.63
C ASP A 145 7.58 -20.36 1.31
N SER A 146 6.51 -19.77 1.85
CA SER A 146 5.46 -20.51 2.52
C SER A 146 4.63 -21.19 1.43
N ILE A 147 4.75 -22.51 1.29
CA ILE A 147 3.89 -23.26 0.37
C ILE A 147 2.42 -23.04 0.80
N PRO A 148 1.48 -22.71 -0.11
CA PRO A 148 0.07 -22.56 0.25
C PRO A 148 -0.47 -23.81 0.96
N ALA A 149 -0.83 -23.68 2.23
CA ALA A 149 -1.22 -24.81 3.07
C ALA A 149 -2.70 -25.19 2.97
N PHE A 150 -3.55 -24.33 2.38
CA PHE A 150 -5.01 -24.52 2.37
C PHE A 150 -5.53 -24.57 0.93
N LYS A 151 -6.17 -25.67 0.53
CA LYS A 151 -6.73 -25.83 -0.81
C LYS A 151 -8.25 -25.72 -0.76
N CYS A 152 -8.86 -25.11 -1.78
CA CYS A 152 -10.30 -25.18 -1.96
C CYS A 152 -10.71 -26.62 -2.28
N GLY A 153 -11.81 -27.09 -1.68
CA GLY A 153 -12.37 -28.42 -1.97
C GLY A 153 -13.23 -28.47 -3.24
N ILE A 154 -13.52 -27.32 -3.86
CA ILE A 154 -14.46 -27.18 -4.97
C ILE A 154 -13.74 -26.80 -6.27
N CYS A 155 -12.67 -26.01 -6.18
CA CYS A 155 -11.83 -25.63 -7.33
C CYS A 155 -10.34 -25.80 -7.01
N SER A 156 -9.48 -25.56 -7.99
CA SER A 156 -8.02 -25.75 -7.88
C SER A 156 -7.28 -24.63 -7.15
N GLU A 157 -7.99 -23.66 -6.56
CA GLU A 157 -7.39 -22.52 -5.87
C GLU A 157 -6.73 -22.91 -4.54
N CYS A 158 -5.58 -22.29 -4.25
CA CYS A 158 -4.78 -22.54 -3.05
C CYS A 158 -4.50 -21.24 -2.28
N PHE A 159 -4.48 -21.32 -0.96
CA PHE A 159 -4.41 -20.19 -0.05
C PHE A 159 -3.37 -20.42 1.05
N TYR A 160 -2.75 -19.34 1.49
CA TYR A 160 -1.72 -19.34 2.54
C TYR A 160 -2.33 -19.32 3.95
N THR A 161 -3.61 -18.99 4.09
CA THR A 161 -4.31 -18.98 5.38
C THR A 161 -5.69 -19.63 5.28
N GLU A 162 -6.11 -20.30 6.36
CA GLU A 162 -7.43 -20.92 6.46
C GLU A 162 -8.55 -19.89 6.25
N LYS A 163 -8.35 -18.66 6.72
CA LYS A 163 -9.32 -17.57 6.62
C LYS A 163 -9.57 -17.15 5.17
N ALA A 164 -8.53 -17.10 4.34
CA ALA A 164 -8.67 -16.80 2.91
C ALA A 164 -9.43 -17.91 2.18
N CYS A 165 -9.13 -19.19 2.50
CA CYS A 165 -9.88 -20.32 1.96
C CYS A 165 -11.37 -20.28 2.35
N LYS A 166 -11.69 -20.01 3.63
CA LYS A 166 -13.08 -19.83 4.10
C LYS A 166 -13.81 -18.69 3.39
N PHE A 167 -13.12 -17.58 3.14
CA PHE A 167 -13.71 -16.45 2.41
C PHE A 167 -13.99 -16.84 0.96
N HIS A 168 -13.02 -17.47 0.29
CA HIS A 168 -13.20 -17.95 -1.07
C HIS A 168 -14.40 -18.92 -1.20
N LEU A 169 -14.55 -19.89 -0.29
CA LEU A 169 -15.70 -20.79 -0.24
C LEU A 169 -17.03 -20.01 -0.12
N LYS A 170 -17.09 -19.02 0.78
CA LYS A 170 -18.32 -18.26 1.04
C LYS A 170 -18.77 -17.38 -0.14
N PHE A 171 -17.83 -16.91 -0.97
CA PHE A 171 -18.13 -15.92 -2.02
C PHE A 171 -18.08 -16.48 -3.43
N SER A 172 -17.19 -17.42 -3.71
CA SER A 172 -16.99 -18.01 -5.05
C SER A 172 -17.83 -19.26 -5.26
N HIS A 173 -18.25 -19.90 -4.16
CA HIS A 173 -19.06 -21.12 -4.15
C HIS A 173 -20.30 -20.94 -3.28
N LYS A 174 -20.85 -19.72 -3.26
CA LYS A 174 -21.96 -19.30 -2.39
C LYS A 174 -23.24 -20.14 -2.57
N ASP A 175 -23.38 -20.78 -3.72
CA ASP A 175 -24.57 -21.53 -4.14
C ASP A 175 -24.32 -23.06 -4.24
N LEU A 176 -23.25 -23.57 -3.61
CA LEU A 176 -22.89 -24.99 -3.53
C LEU A 176 -23.03 -25.55 -2.10
#